data_AF-A0A3M2BL57-F1
#
_entry.id   AF-A0A3M2BL57-F1
#
_cell.length_a   1.000
_cell.length_b   1.000
_cell.length_c   1.000
_cell.angle_alpha   90.00
_cell.angle_beta   90.00
_cell.angle_gamma   90.00
#
_symmetry.space_group_name_H-M   'P 1'
#
loop_
_entity.id
_entity.type
_entity.pdbx_description
1 polymer ?
#
loop_
_entity_poly.entity_id
_entity_poly.type
_entity_poly.pdbx_seq_one_letter_code
_entity_poly.pdbx_strand_id
1 'polypeptide(L)'
;MSDIKIVSVMMRKGGVGKTLFSVLLAQYFGLNKTNGKRVLLMDMDSQQNASVSLLKMESDPDLPEAFYPPIHPDYDAEEEGDEWEGRSSTADLFYGMPVVPYETRFPNLDILPAAGEQLQAVELVRSEEVKSKIYEQIRLFLDDPDLQSLYDM
;
A
#
# COMPACT_ATOMS: atom_id res chain seq x y z
N MET A 1 -17.58 1.98 -17.54
CA MET A 1 -16.62 2.14 -16.43
C MET A 1 -16.92 1.01 -15.47
N SER A 2 -15.97 0.12 -15.24
CA SER A 2 -16.07 -0.90 -14.21
C SER A 2 -15.55 -0.29 -12.91
N ASP A 3 -16.43 -0.06 -11.94
CA ASP A 3 -16.01 0.42 -10.62
C ASP A 3 -15.13 -0.63 -9.94
N ILE A 4 -13.88 -0.26 -9.63
CA ILE A 4 -12.95 -1.05 -8.80
C ILE A 4 -13.64 -1.50 -7.51
N LYS A 5 -13.44 -2.76 -7.09
CA LYS A 5 -14.13 -3.32 -5.93
C LYS A 5 -13.26 -3.23 -4.68
N ILE A 6 -13.52 -2.22 -3.86
CA ILE A 6 -12.76 -1.98 -2.63
C ILE A 6 -13.26 -2.88 -1.49
N VAL A 7 -12.33 -3.60 -0.85
CA VAL A 7 -12.57 -4.38 0.38
C VAL A 7 -11.63 -3.89 1.48
N SER A 8 -12.20 -3.46 2.61
CA SER A 8 -11.40 -3.07 3.79
C SER A 8 -11.57 -4.08 4.92
N VAL A 9 -10.45 -4.59 5.44
CA VAL A 9 -10.42 -5.53 6.57
C VAL A 9 -10.04 -4.76 7.83
N MET A 10 -11.04 -4.42 8.65
CA MET A 10 -10.84 -3.64 9.87
C MET A 10 -11.31 -4.43 11.09
N MET A 11 -10.42 -4.58 12.09
CA MET A 11 -10.76 -5.19 13.38
C MET A 11 -10.19 -4.38 14.54
N ARG A 12 -11.02 -4.15 15.57
CA ARG A 12 -10.67 -3.30 16.73
C ARG A 12 -9.65 -3.94 17.68
N LYS A 13 -9.54 -5.27 17.68
CA LYS A 13 -8.62 -6.02 18.56
C LYS A 13 -7.37 -6.42 17.79
N GLY A 14 -6.20 -6.13 18.34
CA GLY A 14 -4.91 -6.63 17.83
C GLY A 14 -4.77 -8.15 17.99
N GLY A 15 -3.96 -8.78 17.14
CA GLY A 15 -3.61 -10.21 17.27
C GLY A 15 -4.72 -11.21 16.88
N VAL A 16 -5.79 -10.76 16.20
CA VAL A 16 -6.91 -11.63 15.77
C VAL A 16 -6.73 -12.27 14.39
N GLY A 17 -5.55 -12.13 13.78
CA GLY A 17 -5.27 -12.65 12.44
C GLY A 17 -5.71 -11.75 11.28
N LYS A 18 -5.99 -10.47 11.53
CA LYS A 18 -6.48 -9.51 10.51
C LYS A 18 -5.55 -9.44 9.28
N THR A 19 -4.24 -9.31 9.51
CA THR A 19 -3.25 -9.22 8.43
C THR A 19 -3.17 -10.50 7.62
N LEU A 20 -3.13 -11.65 8.30
CA LEU A 20 -3.14 -12.95 7.63
C LEU A 20 -4.40 -13.10 6.77
N PHE A 21 -5.57 -12.71 7.31
CA PHE A 21 -6.82 -12.75 6.56
C PHE A 21 -6.79 -11.83 5.32
N SER A 22 -6.30 -10.59 5.44
CA SER A 22 -6.16 -9.66 4.32
C SER A 22 -5.26 -10.23 3.22
N VAL A 23 -4.09 -10.76 3.59
CA VAL A 23 -3.13 -11.34 2.64
C VAL A 23 -3.69 -12.59 1.96
N LEU A 24 -4.35 -13.48 2.71
CA LEU A 24 -4.99 -14.67 2.15
C LEU A 24 -6.16 -14.31 1.24
N LEU A 25 -6.95 -13.29 1.58
CA LEU A 25 -8.06 -12.83 0.77
C LEU A 25 -7.56 -12.23 -0.55
N ALA A 26 -6.50 -11.40 -0.50
CA ALA A 26 -5.87 -10.85 -1.70
C ALA A 26 -5.30 -11.94 -2.62
N GLN A 27 -4.59 -12.92 -2.04
CA GLN A 27 -4.11 -14.09 -2.79
C GLN A 27 -5.26 -14.91 -3.38
N TYR A 28 -6.35 -15.10 -2.63
CA TYR A 28 -7.52 -15.83 -3.12
C TYR A 28 -8.12 -15.16 -4.37
N PHE A 29 -8.24 -13.83 -4.37
CA PHE A 29 -8.76 -13.09 -5.52
C PHE A 29 -7.77 -13.07 -6.70
N GLY A 30 -6.48 -12.85 -6.45
CA GLY A 30 -5.46 -12.78 -7.50
C GLY A 30 -5.18 -14.13 -8.17
N LEU A 31 -5.10 -15.20 -7.38
CA LEU A 31 -4.70 -16.53 -7.83
C LEU A 31 -5.87 -17.41 -8.29
N ASN A 32 -7.10 -16.87 -8.31
CA ASN A 32 -8.26 -17.63 -8.76
C ASN A 32 -8.14 -18.00 -10.24
N LYS A 33 -8.12 -19.30 -10.54
CA LYS A 33 -7.93 -19.80 -11.92
C LYS A 33 -9.10 -19.54 -12.86
N THR A 34 -10.31 -19.35 -12.34
CA THR A 34 -11.52 -19.19 -13.17
C THR A 34 -11.96 -17.73 -13.30
N ASN A 35 -11.62 -16.90 -12.32
CA ASN A 35 -11.99 -15.48 -12.29
C ASN A 35 -10.98 -14.66 -11.45
N GLY A 36 -9.69 -14.81 -11.75
CA GLY A 36 -8.63 -14.04 -11.12
C GLY A 36 -8.85 -12.55 -11.30
N LYS A 37 -8.57 -11.78 -10.26
CA LYS A 37 -8.63 -10.32 -10.26
C LYS A 37 -7.22 -9.74 -10.25
N ARG A 38 -7.03 -8.59 -10.87
CA ARG A 38 -5.83 -7.77 -10.67
C ARG A 38 -6.03 -7.02 -9.36
N VAL A 39 -5.32 -7.46 -8.33
CA VAL A 39 -5.53 -7.01 -6.94
C VAL A 39 -4.41 -6.06 -6.54
N LEU A 40 -4.79 -4.92 -5.96
CA LEU A 40 -3.86 -4.06 -5.22
C LEU A 40 -4.11 -4.21 -3.72
N LEU A 41 -3.17 -4.79 -2.99
CA LEU A 41 -3.22 -4.81 -1.54
C LEU A 41 -2.55 -3.56 -0.97
N MET A 42 -3.33 -2.69 -0.32
CA MET A 42 -2.79 -1.52 0.38
C MET A 42 -2.58 -1.83 1.86
N ASP A 43 -1.34 -1.83 2.35
CA ASP A 43 -1.04 -1.97 3.77
C ASP A 43 -1.12 -0.61 4.46
N MET A 44 -2.16 -0.43 5.27
CA MET A 44 -2.44 0.81 6.03
C MET A 44 -2.17 0.64 7.54
N ASP A 45 -1.55 -0.47 7.95
CA ASP A 45 -1.21 -0.73 9.36
C ASP A 45 0.26 -0.35 9.60
N SER A 46 0.51 0.56 10.55
CA SER A 46 1.86 0.99 10.92
C SER A 46 2.76 -0.13 11.45
N GLN A 47 2.21 -1.31 11.75
CA GLN A 47 2.97 -2.52 12.10
C GLN A 47 3.52 -3.28 10.88
N GLN A 48 3.13 -2.91 9.65
CA GLN A 48 3.75 -3.35 8.39
C GLN A 48 3.71 -4.87 8.14
N ASN A 49 2.88 -5.61 8.87
CA ASN A 49 2.88 -7.08 8.83
C ASN A 49 2.52 -7.64 7.44
N ALA A 50 1.65 -6.96 6.67
CA ALA A 50 1.31 -7.43 5.32
C ALA A 50 2.49 -7.16 4.37
N SER A 51 3.08 -5.97 4.48
CA SER A 51 4.28 -5.54 3.73
C SER A 51 5.43 -6.52 3.91
N VAL A 52 5.82 -6.82 5.15
CA VAL A 52 6.90 -7.78 5.47
C VAL A 52 6.59 -9.19 4.95
N SER A 53 5.31 -9.57 4.85
CA SER A 53 4.92 -10.92 4.38
C SER A 53 5.00 -11.10 2.86
N LEU A 54 4.93 -10.00 2.09
CA LEU A 54 4.81 -10.02 0.63
C LEU A 54 5.99 -9.36 -0.09
N LEU A 55 6.69 -8.46 0.58
CA LEU A 55 7.81 -7.69 0.06
C LEU A 55 9.03 -7.84 0.96
N LYS A 56 10.23 -7.85 0.37
CA LYS A 56 11.49 -7.83 1.11
C LYS A 56 11.76 -6.39 1.57
N MET A 57 11.14 -6.00 2.68
CA MET A 57 11.33 -4.69 3.30
C MET A 57 12.80 -4.50 3.72
N GLU A 58 13.26 -3.26 3.66
CA GLU A 58 14.58 -2.85 4.14
C GLU A 58 14.48 -2.32 5.57
N SER A 59 15.56 -2.47 6.33
CA SER A 59 15.66 -2.02 7.71
C SER A 59 16.76 -0.99 7.83
N ASP A 60 16.53 0.03 8.65
CA ASP A 60 17.58 0.99 9.00
C ASP A 60 18.60 0.30 9.91
N PRO A 61 19.92 0.29 9.57
CA PRO A 61 20.95 -0.26 10.44
C PRO A 61 20.99 0.39 11.84
N ASP A 62 20.65 1.67 11.93
CA ASP A 62 20.64 2.45 13.16
C ASP A 62 19.30 2.34 13.91
N LEU A 63 18.23 1.91 13.23
CA LEU A 63 16.90 1.65 13.79
C LEU A 63 16.38 0.28 13.31
N PRO A 64 16.82 -0.85 13.92
CA PRO A 64 16.49 -2.20 13.44
C PRO A 64 14.99 -2.55 13.43
N GLU A 65 14.17 -1.76 14.15
CA GLU A 65 12.71 -1.92 14.22
C GLU A 65 11.97 -1.07 13.17
N ALA A 66 12.66 -0.16 12.48
CA ALA A 66 12.11 0.66 11.42
C ALA A 66 12.28 -0.04 10.07
N PHE A 67 11.16 -0.42 9.46
CA PHE A 67 11.14 -0.97 8.11
C PHE A 67 10.67 0.09 7.11
N TYR A 68 11.25 0.07 5.92
CA TYR A 68 10.82 0.89 4.80
C TYR A 68 10.73 0.06 3.51
N PRO A 69 9.86 0.45 2.56
CA PRO A 69 9.76 -0.21 1.26
C PRO A 69 11.13 -0.22 0.57
N PRO A 70 11.53 -1.30 -0.15
CA PRO A 70 12.76 -1.32 -0.92
C PRO A 70 12.74 -0.28 -2.06
N ILE A 71 13.89 -0.04 -2.69
CA ILE A 71 13.91 0.71 -3.95
C ILE A 71 13.05 -0.03 -4.99
N HIS A 72 12.17 0.71 -5.66
CA HIS A 72 11.24 0.20 -6.64
C HIS A 72 12.02 -0.36 -7.84
N PRO A 73 11.63 -1.54 -8.38
CA PRO A 73 12.34 -2.13 -9.53
C PRO A 73 12.39 -1.23 -10.76
N ASP A 74 11.36 -0.42 -10.96
CA ASP A 74 11.24 0.51 -12.10
C ASP A 74 11.89 1.88 -11.83
N TYR A 75 12.54 2.08 -10.68
CA TYR A 75 13.21 3.34 -10.38
C TYR A 75 14.50 3.49 -11.20
N ASP A 76 14.65 4.62 -11.89
CA ASP A 76 15.87 5.04 -12.57
C ASP A 76 16.34 6.40 -12.05
N ALA A 77 17.49 6.41 -11.35
CA ALA A 77 18.05 7.62 -10.77
C ALA A 77 18.54 8.64 -11.81
N GLU A 78 18.85 8.22 -13.03
CA GLU A 78 19.27 9.15 -14.11
C GLU A 78 18.07 9.86 -14.72
N GLU A 79 16.91 9.20 -14.79
CA GLU A 79 15.67 9.76 -15.35
C GLU A 79 14.90 10.60 -14.31
N GLU A 80 14.82 10.13 -13.08
CA GLU A 80 13.99 10.74 -12.02
C GLU A 80 14.72 11.86 -11.25
N GLY A 81 16.06 11.82 -11.19
CA GLY A 81 16.86 12.82 -10.48
C GLY A 81 16.45 12.99 -9.02
N ASP A 82 16.04 14.22 -8.65
CA ASP A 82 15.61 14.57 -7.29
C ASP A 82 14.07 14.52 -7.11
N GLU A 83 13.30 14.11 -8.14
CA GLU A 83 11.83 14.13 -8.10
C GLU A 83 11.25 12.94 -7.31
N TRP A 84 11.91 11.79 -7.37
CA TRP A 84 11.52 10.58 -6.65
C TRP A 84 12.75 9.82 -6.16
N GLU A 85 12.75 9.40 -4.89
CA GLU A 85 13.86 8.63 -4.29
C GLU A 85 13.74 7.12 -4.55
N GLY A 86 12.83 6.71 -5.43
CA GLY A 86 12.60 5.32 -5.80
C GLY A 86 11.86 4.50 -4.76
N ARG A 87 11.26 5.10 -3.73
CA ARG A 87 10.46 4.37 -2.72
C ARG A 87 9.02 4.86 -2.73
N SER A 88 8.09 3.94 -2.56
CA SER A 88 6.68 4.28 -2.48
C SER A 88 5.98 3.49 -1.39
N SER A 89 5.02 4.12 -0.72
CA SER A 89 4.27 3.55 0.38
C SER A 89 2.84 4.07 0.42
N THR A 90 2.00 3.36 1.17
CA THR A 90 0.64 3.85 1.44
C THR A 90 0.65 5.14 2.26
N ALA A 91 1.76 5.47 2.93
CA ALA A 91 1.86 6.69 3.69
C ALA A 91 1.85 7.93 2.77
N ASP A 92 2.47 7.82 1.59
CA ASP A 92 2.63 8.88 0.60
C ASP A 92 1.28 9.42 0.10
N LEU A 93 0.26 8.57 0.03
CA LEU A 93 -1.13 8.97 -0.24
C LEU A 93 -1.63 10.02 0.76
N PHE A 94 -1.29 9.89 2.05
CA PHE A 94 -1.74 10.85 3.07
C PHE A 94 -1.05 12.22 2.94
N TYR A 95 0.11 12.26 2.30
CA TYR A 95 0.85 13.49 2.01
C TYR A 95 0.53 14.05 0.61
N GLY A 96 -0.32 13.38 -0.17
CA GLY A 96 -0.64 13.78 -1.54
C GLY A 96 0.52 13.56 -2.51
N MET A 97 1.44 12.67 -2.16
CA MET A 97 2.56 12.29 -3.00
C MET A 97 2.13 11.15 -3.96
N PRO A 98 2.68 11.09 -5.18
CA PRO A 98 2.44 9.97 -6.09
C PRO A 98 2.83 8.63 -5.44
N VAL A 99 2.10 7.58 -5.80
CA VAL A 99 2.39 6.23 -5.32
C VAL A 99 2.53 5.22 -6.46
N VAL A 100 3.46 4.29 -6.27
CA VAL A 100 3.81 3.25 -7.23
C VAL A 100 3.73 1.90 -6.52
N PRO A 101 2.75 1.04 -6.85
CA PRO A 101 2.64 -0.30 -6.29
C PRO A 101 3.82 -1.20 -6.69
N TYR A 102 4.19 -2.12 -5.80
CA TYR A 102 5.23 -3.12 -6.03
C TYR A 102 4.60 -4.44 -6.46
N GLU A 103 5.18 -5.08 -7.47
CA GLU A 103 4.84 -6.46 -7.80
C GLU A 103 5.19 -7.40 -6.63
N THR A 104 4.28 -8.32 -6.31
CA THR A 104 4.59 -9.40 -5.37
C THR A 104 5.03 -10.66 -6.12
N ARG A 105 5.53 -11.66 -5.37
CA ARG A 105 5.80 -12.99 -5.93
C ARG A 105 4.55 -13.73 -6.45
N PHE A 106 3.36 -13.20 -6.23
CA PHE A 106 2.09 -13.81 -6.63
C PHE A 106 1.53 -13.08 -7.85
N PRO A 107 1.19 -13.80 -8.94
CA PRO A 107 0.62 -13.16 -10.11
C PRO A 107 -0.72 -12.48 -9.79
N ASN A 108 -0.96 -11.34 -10.44
CA ASN A 108 -2.14 -10.49 -10.27
C ASN A 108 -2.32 -9.95 -8.84
N LEU A 109 -1.27 -9.91 -8.04
CA LEU A 109 -1.29 -9.31 -6.70
C LEU A 109 -0.10 -8.39 -6.56
N ASP A 110 -0.39 -7.10 -6.53
CA ASP A 110 0.58 -6.06 -6.20
C ASP A 110 0.33 -5.57 -4.77
N ILE A 111 1.33 -4.91 -4.21
CA ILE A 111 1.26 -4.34 -2.87
C ILE A 111 1.67 -2.87 -2.90
N LEU A 112 0.87 -2.02 -2.26
CA LEU A 112 1.34 -0.73 -1.80
C LEU A 112 1.76 -0.89 -0.33
N PRO A 113 3.06 -0.91 -0.03
CA PRO A 113 3.55 -1.27 1.30
C PRO A 113 3.37 -0.13 2.30
N ALA A 114 3.33 -0.47 3.58
CA ALA A 114 3.28 0.47 4.68
C ALA A 114 4.67 1.04 4.98
N ALA A 115 4.74 2.32 5.31
CA ALA A 115 5.90 2.97 5.93
C ALA A 115 5.54 3.32 7.38
N GLY A 116 6.06 2.53 8.32
CA GLY A 116 5.54 2.46 9.70
C GLY A 116 5.58 3.79 10.45
N GLU A 117 6.72 4.49 10.40
CA GLU A 117 6.91 5.78 11.07
C GLU A 117 5.97 6.86 10.53
N GLN A 118 5.88 6.96 9.20
CA GLN A 118 5.02 7.92 8.51
C GLN A 118 3.54 7.65 8.83
N LEU A 119 3.12 6.37 8.83
CA LEU A 119 1.75 6.01 9.19
C LEU A 119 1.43 6.32 10.66
N GLN A 120 2.37 6.09 11.59
CA GLN A 120 2.18 6.49 12.99
C GLN A 120 2.01 8.00 13.13
N ALA A 121 2.79 8.79 12.37
CA ALA A 121 2.64 10.24 12.34
C ALA A 121 1.24 10.65 11.84
N VAL A 122 0.73 9.98 10.80
CA VAL A 122 -0.64 10.17 10.29
C VAL A 122 -1.70 9.80 11.33
N GLU A 123 -1.54 8.69 12.06
CA GLU A 123 -2.47 8.25 13.11
C GLU A 123 -2.58 9.26 14.28
N LEU A 124 -1.51 10.01 14.56
CA LEU A 124 -1.47 11.02 15.62
C LEU A 124 -2.17 12.33 15.26
N VAL A 125 -2.54 12.51 13.99
CA VAL A 125 -3.21 13.72 13.51
C VAL A 125 -4.62 13.81 14.09
N ARG A 126 -4.90 14.90 14.83
CA ARG A 126 -6.21 15.17 15.45
C ARG A 126 -7.07 16.21 14.72
N SER A 127 -6.51 16.91 13.73
CA SER A 127 -7.22 17.99 13.03
C SER A 127 -8.23 17.45 12.02
N GLU A 128 -9.48 17.91 12.11
CA GLU A 128 -10.55 17.58 11.15
C GLU A 128 -10.24 18.06 9.73
N GLU A 129 -9.51 19.17 9.58
CA GLU A 129 -9.07 19.66 8.28
C GLU A 129 -8.08 18.68 7.62
N VAL A 130 -7.16 18.12 8.40
CA VAL A 130 -6.17 17.17 7.88
C VAL A 130 -6.83 15.83 7.56
N LYS A 131 -7.79 15.37 8.37
CA LYS A 131 -8.59 14.18 8.04
C LYS A 131 -9.33 14.34 6.70
N SER A 132 -9.91 15.51 6.46
CA SER A 132 -10.61 15.81 5.20
C SER A 132 -9.66 15.72 4.00
N LYS A 133 -8.45 16.26 4.12
CA LYS A 133 -7.40 16.14 3.09
C LYS A 133 -7.00 14.69 2.86
N ILE A 134 -6.84 13.90 3.91
CA ILE A 134 -6.54 12.46 3.83
C ILE A 134 -7.63 11.71 3.04
N TYR A 135 -8.90 11.95 3.36
CA TYR A 135 -10.01 11.30 2.64
C TYR A 135 -10.04 11.70 1.16
N GLU A 136 -9.76 12.96 0.86
CA GLU A 136 -9.69 13.47 -0.50
C GLU A 136 -8.57 12.77 -1.29
N GLN A 137 -7.37 12.62 -0.72
CA GLN A 137 -6.27 11.95 -1.40
C GLN A 137 -6.57 10.47 -1.70
N ILE A 138 -7.12 9.72 -0.72
CA ILE A 138 -7.53 8.33 -0.96
C ILE A 138 -8.60 8.26 -2.04
N ARG A 139 -9.57 9.18 -2.03
CA ARG A 139 -10.63 9.24 -3.04
C ARG A 139 -10.05 9.54 -4.42
N LEU A 140 -9.15 10.51 -4.54
CA LEU A 140 -8.51 10.86 -5.82
C LEU A 140 -7.73 9.68 -6.38
N PHE A 141 -6.98 8.98 -5.54
CA PHE A 141 -6.27 7.76 -5.93
C PHE A 141 -7.21 6.67 -6.44
N LEU A 142 -8.28 6.37 -5.71
CA LEU A 142 -9.22 5.31 -6.09
C LEU A 142 -10.10 5.67 -7.31
N ASP A 143 -10.31 6.96 -7.57
CA ASP A 143 -11.03 7.47 -8.74
C ASP A 143 -10.11 7.66 -9.96
N ASP A 144 -8.80 7.40 -9.85
CA ASP A 144 -7.84 7.51 -10.95
C ASP A 144 -8.18 6.50 -12.06
N PRO A 145 -8.47 6.96 -13.30
CA PRO A 145 -8.75 6.08 -14.43
C PRO A 145 -7.63 5.09 -14.74
N ASP A 146 -6.37 5.48 -14.53
CA ASP A 146 -5.23 4.63 -14.81
C ASP A 146 -5.17 3.49 -13.77
N LEU A 147 -5.37 3.80 -12.49
CA LEU A 147 -5.50 2.79 -11.43
C LEU A 147 -6.64 1.82 -11.71
N GLN A 148 -7.83 2.33 -12.06
CA GLN A 148 -9.00 1.50 -12.37
C GLN A 148 -8.83 0.68 -13.66
N SER A 149 -7.93 1.09 -14.56
CA SER A 149 -7.58 0.30 -15.73
C SER A 149 -6.66 -0.86 -15.39
N LEU A 150 -5.81 -0.71 -14.37
CA LEU A 150 -4.82 -1.70 -13.93
C LEU A 150 -5.40 -2.71 -12.95
N TYR A 151 -6.30 -2.29 -12.06
CA TYR A 151 -6.82 -3.12 -10.98
C TYR A 151 -8.33 -3.29 -11.03
N ASP A 152 -8.79 -4.47 -10.64
CA ASP A 152 -10.21 -4.80 -10.53
C ASP A 152 -10.69 -4.78 -9.07
N MET A 153 -9.76 -4.82 -8.10
CA MET A 153 -10.00 -4.99 -6.68
C MET A 153 -8.91 -4.38 -5.81
#